data_AF-A0A1R3X1L8-F1
#
_entry.id   AF-A0A1R3X1L8-F1
#
_cell.length_a   1.000
_cell.length_b   1.000
_cell.length_c   1.000
_cell.angle_alpha   90.00
_cell.angle_beta   90.00
_cell.angle_gamma   90.00
#
_symmetry.space_group_name_H-M   'P 1'
#
loop_
_entity.id
_entity.type
_entity.pdbx_description
1 polymer ?
#
loop_
_entity_poly.entity_id
_entity_poly.type
_entity_poly.pdbx_seq_one_letter_code
_entity_poly.pdbx_strand_id
1 'polypeptide(L)'
;MKIPFTLRFAYYSFRAIVRAGLLLLCAWIFLIPATAEDVAALGAREGQTYPVGLQMMRAAKVFVAVAPPRAYDMIAMGLPRDVPPFMVRLALMQMAAGNVLPASTRVSPTTPTTPTSRDIDGPRFIQVD
;
A
#
# COMPACT_ATOMS: atom_id res chain seq x y z
N MET A 1 -33.44 -22.92 18.86
CA MET A 1 -34.46 -22.14 18.12
C MET A 1 -34.15 -22.22 16.63
N LYS A 2 -35.07 -22.73 15.80
CA LYS A 2 -34.88 -22.85 14.34
C LYS A 2 -35.25 -21.50 13.68
N ILE A 3 -34.26 -20.86 13.06
CA ILE A 3 -34.46 -19.62 12.31
C ILE A 3 -35.39 -19.92 11.13
N PRO A 4 -36.44 -19.10 10.88
CA PRO A 4 -37.36 -19.31 9.77
C PRO A 4 -36.64 -19.35 8.43
N PHE A 5 -37.11 -20.22 7.53
CA PHE A 5 -36.49 -20.52 6.23
C PHE A 5 -36.28 -19.26 5.37
N THR A 6 -37.22 -18.32 5.42
CA THR A 6 -37.17 -17.02 4.72
C THR A 6 -35.96 -16.19 5.14
N LEU A 7 -35.67 -16.12 6.45
CA LEU A 7 -34.56 -15.35 6.98
C LEU A 7 -33.19 -15.96 6.62
N ARG A 8 -33.12 -17.30 6.58
CA ARG A 8 -31.94 -18.03 6.11
C ARG A 8 -31.70 -17.76 4.63
N PHE A 9 -32.73 -17.84 3.81
CA PHE A 9 -32.63 -17.58 2.38
C PHE A 9 -32.16 -16.13 2.12
N ALA A 10 -32.76 -15.15 2.80
CA ALA A 10 -32.37 -13.74 2.71
C ALA A 10 -30.90 -13.50 3.10
N TYR A 11 -30.43 -14.15 4.17
CA TYR A 11 -29.04 -14.04 4.59
C TYR A 11 -28.07 -14.64 3.56
N TYR A 12 -28.39 -15.82 3.02
CA TYR A 12 -27.54 -16.46 2.03
C TYR A 12 -27.54 -15.74 0.68
N SER A 13 -28.68 -15.20 0.24
CA SER A 13 -28.76 -14.40 -0.98
C SER A 13 -27.99 -13.09 -0.84
N PHE A 14 -28.12 -12.39 0.28
CA PHE A 14 -27.34 -11.19 0.57
C PHE A 14 -25.84 -11.48 0.55
N ARG A 15 -25.41 -12.54 1.25
CA ARG A 15 -24.00 -12.95 1.27
C ARG A 15 -23.47 -13.33 -0.12
N ALA A 16 -24.28 -13.96 -0.95
CA ALA A 16 -23.92 -14.29 -2.34
C ALA A 16 -23.77 -13.03 -3.19
N ILE A 17 -24.70 -12.08 -3.09
CA ILE A 17 -24.67 -10.80 -3.81
C ILE A 17 -23.43 -9.99 -3.43
N VAL A 18 -23.12 -9.88 -2.13
CA VAL A 18 -21.93 -9.16 -1.65
C VAL A 18 -20.65 -9.79 -2.21
N ARG A 19 -20.55 -11.12 -2.21
CA ARG A 19 -19.38 -11.83 -2.76
C ARG A 19 -19.27 -11.66 -4.27
N ALA A 20 -20.37 -11.80 -5.00
CA ALA A 20 -20.39 -11.62 -6.44
C ALA A 20 -20.05 -10.18 -6.83
N GLY A 21 -20.59 -9.18 -6.12
CA GLY A 21 -20.28 -7.77 -6.32
C GLY A 21 -18.80 -7.46 -6.06
N LEU A 22 -18.22 -8.05 -5.01
CA LEU A 22 -16.80 -7.88 -4.70
C LEU A 22 -15.90 -8.52 -5.77
N LEU A 23 -16.25 -9.72 -6.25
CA LEU A 23 -15.54 -10.37 -7.37
C LEU A 23 -15.67 -9.57 -8.67
N LEU A 24 -16.86 -9.04 -8.96
CA LEU A 24 -17.09 -8.20 -10.13
C LEU A 24 -16.30 -6.90 -10.06
N LEU A 25 -16.23 -6.26 -8.88
CA LEU A 25 -15.42 -5.07 -8.67
C LEU A 25 -13.92 -5.36 -8.83
N CYS A 26 -13.43 -6.47 -8.27
CA CYS A 26 -12.04 -6.90 -8.49
C CYS A 26 -11.74 -7.20 -9.96
N ALA A 27 -12.65 -7.88 -10.65
CA ALA A 27 -12.53 -8.17 -12.08
C ALA A 27 -12.55 -6.88 -12.90
N TRP A 28 -13.42 -5.92 -12.56
CA TRP A 28 -13.52 -4.62 -13.21
C TRP A 28 -12.22 -3.83 -13.10
N ILE A 29 -11.64 -3.73 -11.91
CA ILE A 29 -10.34 -3.06 -11.68
C ILE A 29 -9.21 -3.73 -12.49
N PHE A 30 -9.28 -5.05 -12.69
CA PHE A 30 -8.20 -5.80 -13.35
C PHE A 30 -8.35 -5.86 -14.89
N LEU A 31 -9.57 -5.96 -15.41
CA LEU A 31 -9.84 -6.11 -16.84
C LEU A 31 -10.04 -4.80 -17.59
N ILE A 32 -10.51 -3.74 -16.92
CA ILE A 32 -10.79 -2.47 -17.60
C ILE A 32 -9.58 -1.56 -17.40
N PRO A 33 -8.79 -1.29 -18.45
CA PRO A 33 -7.68 -0.35 -18.35
C PRO A 33 -8.26 1.04 -18.05
N ALA A 34 -7.65 1.74 -17.10
CA ALA A 34 -8.03 3.10 -16.76
C ALA A 34 -7.86 4.02 -17.97
N THR A 35 -8.87 4.84 -18.25
CA THR A 35 -8.78 5.83 -19.32
C THR A 35 -7.84 6.96 -18.90
N ALA A 36 -7.31 7.74 -19.87
CA ALA A 36 -6.43 8.86 -19.56
C ALA A 36 -7.10 9.91 -18.65
N GLU A 37 -8.43 10.08 -18.76
CA GLU A 37 -9.21 10.95 -17.88
C GLU A 37 -9.29 10.43 -16.44
N ASP A 38 -9.45 9.11 -16.26
CA ASP A 38 -9.44 8.48 -14.93
C ASP A 38 -8.06 8.62 -14.25
N VAL A 39 -6.98 8.44 -15.02
CA VAL A 39 -5.59 8.58 -14.55
C VAL A 39 -5.32 10.02 -14.10
N ALA A 40 -5.79 11.00 -14.87
CA ALA A 40 -5.70 12.42 -14.51
C ALA A 40 -6.52 12.74 -13.25
N ALA A 41 -7.73 12.19 -13.12
CA ALA A 41 -8.60 12.37 -11.94
C ALA A 41 -8.04 11.73 -10.67
N LEU A 42 -7.30 10.61 -10.79
CA LEU A 42 -6.57 9.95 -9.72
C LEU A 42 -5.33 10.74 -9.25
N GLY A 43 -5.06 11.91 -9.85
CA GLY A 43 -3.89 12.74 -9.55
C GLY A 43 -2.59 12.12 -10.03
N ALA A 44 -2.66 11.04 -10.82
CA ALA A 44 -1.50 10.47 -11.46
C ALA A 44 -1.17 11.29 -12.71
N ARG A 45 -0.35 12.33 -12.55
CA ARG A 45 0.20 13.03 -13.71
C ARG A 45 0.99 12.04 -14.57
N GLU A 46 0.54 11.84 -15.81
CA GLU A 46 1.29 11.10 -16.82
C GLU A 46 2.72 11.66 -16.90
N GLY A 47 3.71 10.77 -16.79
CA GLY A 47 5.13 11.13 -16.88
C GLY A 47 5.83 11.53 -15.58
N GLN A 48 5.17 11.59 -14.42
CA GLN A 48 5.90 11.77 -13.15
C GLN A 48 6.48 10.45 -12.63
N THR A 49 7.81 10.38 -12.61
CA THR A 49 8.55 9.32 -11.91
C THR A 49 8.39 9.56 -10.40
N TYR A 50 7.48 8.81 -9.77
CA TYR A 50 7.36 8.84 -8.32
C TYR A 50 8.67 8.39 -7.66
N PRO A 51 9.08 9.02 -6.54
CA PRO A 51 10.27 8.58 -5.83
C PRO A 51 10.13 7.11 -5.45
N VAL A 52 11.22 6.37 -5.68
CA VAL A 52 11.30 4.92 -5.48
C VAL A 52 10.83 4.59 -4.05
N GLY A 53 9.77 3.79 -3.92
CA GLY A 53 9.20 3.39 -2.63
C GLY A 53 8.02 4.23 -2.12
N LEU A 54 7.65 5.36 -2.75
CA LEU A 54 6.51 6.20 -2.32
C LEU A 54 5.18 5.44 -2.31
N GLN A 55 4.94 4.62 -3.34
CA GLN A 55 3.71 3.82 -3.45
C GLN A 55 3.61 2.79 -2.32
N MET A 56 4.73 2.15 -1.98
CA MET A 56 4.79 1.18 -0.88
C MET A 56 4.67 1.86 0.48
N MET A 57 5.24 3.06 0.65
CA MET A 57 5.04 3.87 1.86
C MET A 57 3.57 4.27 2.04
N ARG A 58 2.88 4.67 0.96
CA ARG A 58 1.44 4.98 1.01
C ARG A 58 0.61 3.74 1.34
N ALA A 59 0.91 2.60 0.72
CA ALA A 59 0.25 1.33 1.03
C ALA A 59 0.47 0.94 2.50
N ALA A 60 1.70 1.06 3.02
CA ALA A 60 2.01 0.80 4.42
C ALA A 60 1.26 1.75 5.37
N LYS A 61 1.15 3.04 5.05
CA LYS A 61 0.35 4.01 5.84
C LYS A 61 -1.12 3.63 5.92
N VAL A 62 -1.73 3.25 4.79
CA VAL A 62 -3.12 2.78 4.75
C VAL A 62 -3.27 1.52 5.59
N PHE A 63 -2.34 0.58 5.46
CA PHE A 63 -2.36 -0.67 6.20
C PHE A 63 -2.22 -0.43 7.72
N VAL A 64 -1.32 0.44 8.15
CA VAL A 64 -1.16 0.77 9.58
C VAL A 64 -2.38 1.50 10.15
N ALA A 65 -3.06 2.33 9.36
CA ALA A 65 -4.22 3.08 9.81
C ALA A 65 -5.51 2.23 9.91
N VAL A 66 -5.69 1.25 9.02
CA VAL A 66 -6.97 0.55 8.84
C VAL A 66 -6.90 -0.93 9.26
N ALA A 67 -5.72 -1.56 9.24
CA ALA A 67 -5.64 -3.00 9.43
C ALA A 67 -5.96 -3.42 10.88
N PRO A 68 -6.89 -4.36 11.08
CA PRO A 68 -7.13 -4.94 12.40
C PRO A 68 -5.93 -5.82 12.83
N PRO A 69 -5.71 -6.03 14.15
CA PRO A 69 -4.55 -6.77 14.66
C PRO A 69 -4.36 -8.16 14.03
N ARG A 70 -5.46 -8.87 13.74
CA ARG A 70 -5.46 -10.20 13.11
C ARG A 70 -4.89 -10.23 11.70
N ALA A 71 -4.86 -9.09 11.00
CA ALA A 71 -4.28 -9.02 9.67
C ALA A 71 -2.75 -9.23 9.69
N TYR A 72 -2.09 -8.79 10.77
CA TYR A 72 -0.64 -8.99 10.93
C TYR A 72 -0.31 -10.47 11.19
N ASP A 73 -1.17 -11.19 11.89
CA ASP A 73 -1.04 -12.64 12.09
C ASP A 73 -1.14 -13.40 10.76
N MET A 74 -2.10 -12.99 9.91
CA MET A 74 -2.26 -13.58 8.57
C MET A 74 -1.06 -13.30 7.67
N ILE A 75 -0.48 -12.09 7.73
CA ILE A 75 0.72 -11.77 6.97
C ILE A 75 1.90 -12.59 7.48
N ALA A 76 2.08 -12.69 8.80
CA ALA A 76 3.14 -13.50 9.41
C ALA A 76 3.07 -14.96 8.97
N MET A 77 1.87 -15.54 8.90
CA MET A 77 1.65 -16.92 8.43
C MET A 77 2.01 -17.12 6.95
N GLY A 78 1.94 -16.07 6.14
CA GLY A 78 2.31 -16.10 4.73
C GLY A 78 3.80 -15.90 4.44
N LEU A 79 4.62 -15.58 5.45
CA LEU A 79 6.06 -15.40 5.27
C LEU A 79 6.80 -16.75 5.42
N PRO A 80 7.82 -17.03 4.58
CA PRO A 80 8.57 -18.30 4.62
C PRO A 80 9.50 -18.43 5.83
N ARG A 81 9.62 -17.39 6.66
CA ARG A 81 10.31 -17.41 7.95
C ARG A 81 9.25 -17.23 9.03
N ASP A 82 9.39 -17.93 10.15
CA ASP A 82 8.59 -17.77 11.36
C ASP A 82 8.79 -16.36 11.96
N VAL A 83 8.30 -15.34 11.25
CA VAL A 83 8.38 -13.95 11.66
C VAL A 83 7.23 -13.72 12.62
N PRO A 84 7.49 -13.31 13.87
CA PRO A 84 6.41 -13.05 14.81
C PRO A 84 5.54 -11.88 14.29
N PRO A 85 4.21 -11.92 14.47
CA PRO A 85 3.28 -10.91 13.96
C PRO A 85 3.63 -9.47 14.40
N PHE A 86 4.20 -9.34 15.60
CA PHE A 86 4.70 -8.07 16.12
C PHE A 86 5.81 -7.45 15.25
N MET A 87 6.71 -8.28 14.70
CA MET A 87 7.76 -7.79 13.81
C MET A 87 7.21 -7.34 12.46
N VAL A 88 6.17 -8.00 11.95
CA VAL A 88 5.46 -7.56 10.73
C VAL A 88 4.83 -6.18 10.94
N ARG A 89 4.18 -5.97 12.08
CA ARG A 89 3.61 -4.67 12.44
C ARG A 89 4.69 -3.59 12.55
N LEU A 90 5.79 -3.87 13.24
CA LEU A 90 6.93 -2.95 13.33
C LEU A 90 7.50 -2.61 11.95
N ALA A 91 7.69 -3.60 11.09
CA ALA A 91 8.21 -3.38 9.74
C ALA A 91 7.27 -2.49 8.90
N LEU A 92 5.96 -2.71 8.98
CA LEU A 92 4.96 -1.87 8.30
C LEU A 92 4.92 -0.44 8.85
N MET A 93 5.06 -0.27 10.17
CA MET A 93 5.15 1.07 10.78
C MET A 93 6.42 1.81 10.35
N GLN A 94 7.56 1.12 10.29
CA GLN A 94 8.82 1.71 9.83
C GLN A 94 8.80 2.04 8.33
N MET A 95 8.12 1.22 7.52
CA MET A 95 7.89 1.50 6.11
C MET A 95 6.94 2.70 5.93
N ALA A 96 5.88 2.80 6.74
CA ALA A 96 4.96 3.94 6.73
C ALA A 96 5.63 5.25 7.16
N ALA A 97 6.59 5.18 8.08
CA ALA A 97 7.41 6.30 8.52
C ALA A 97 8.49 6.71 7.49
N GLY A 98 8.75 5.86 6.47
CA GLY A 98 9.78 6.11 5.46
C GLY A 98 11.20 5.73 5.92
N ASN A 99 11.35 5.08 7.07
CA ASN A 99 12.65 4.66 7.61
C ASN A 99 13.19 3.41 6.93
N VAL A 100 12.33 2.62 6.28
CA VAL A 100 12.70 1.35 5.64
C VAL A 100 12.17 1.32 4.22
N LEU A 101 13.08 1.12 3.27
CA LEU A 101 12.77 0.91 1.86
C LEU A 101 12.33 -0.55 1.62
N PRO A 102 11.26 -0.78 0.82
CA PRO A 102 10.79 -2.12 0.48
C PRO A 102 11.90 -2.95 -0.17
N ALA A 103 11.89 -4.27 0.03
CA ALA A 103 12.87 -5.16 -0.59
C ALA A 103 12.90 -5.06 -2.13
N SER A 104 11.75 -4.77 -2.76
CA SER A 104 11.64 -4.52 -4.21
C SER A 104 12.37 -3.27 -4.71
N THR A 105 12.80 -2.39 -3.79
CA THR A 105 13.57 -1.18 -4.09
C THR A 105 15.04 -1.30 -3.70
N ARG A 106 15.45 -2.42 -3.10
CA ARG A 106 16.87 -2.76 -2.87
C ARG A 106 17.44 -3.26 -4.20
N VAL A 107 17.67 -2.33 -5.10
CA VAL A 107 18.46 -2.58 -6.31
C VAL A 107 19.85 -3.02 -5.87
N SER A 108 20.36 -4.11 -6.46
CA SER A 108 21.73 -4.57 -6.31
C SER A 108 22.74 -3.40 -6.38
N PRO A 109 23.87 -3.46 -5.64
CA PRO A 109 24.85 -2.38 -5.62
C PRO A 109 25.64 -2.34 -6.93
N THR A 110 25.07 -1.71 -7.96
CA THR A 110 25.75 -1.18 -9.13
C THR A 110 25.01 0.10 -9.55
N THR A 111 25.38 1.20 -8.87
CA THR A 111 25.52 2.63 -9.26
C THR A 111 24.92 3.12 -10.62
N PRO A 112 24.54 4.42 -10.80
CA PRO A 112 24.91 5.58 -9.99
C PRO A 112 23.80 6.60 -9.61
N THR A 113 24.12 7.28 -8.51
CA THR A 113 23.70 8.60 -8.00
C THR A 113 22.90 9.48 -8.95
N THR A 114 21.63 9.73 -8.62
CA THR A 114 20.89 10.90 -9.12
C THR A 114 21.06 12.03 -8.09
N PRO A 115 21.48 13.24 -8.49
CA PRO A 115 21.76 14.32 -7.54
C PRO A 115 20.49 14.74 -6.81
N THR A 116 20.62 14.84 -5.50
CA THR A 116 19.63 15.34 -4.54
C THR A 116 19.23 16.76 -4.93
N SER A 117 18.13 16.90 -5.68
CA SER A 117 17.44 18.19 -5.86
C SER A 117 16.68 18.52 -4.56
N ARG A 118 17.44 19.00 -3.58
CA ARG A 118 16.96 19.86 -2.49
C ARG A 118 18.00 20.94 -2.32
N ASP A 119 17.92 21.89 -3.24
CA ASP A 119 18.42 23.24 -3.07
C ASP A 119 17.69 23.82 -1.84
N ILE A 120 18.32 23.73 -0.67
CA ILE A 120 17.91 24.43 0.53
C ILE A 120 18.86 25.62 0.64
N ASP A 121 18.40 26.73 0.07
CA ASP A 121 19.02 28.04 0.19
C ASP A 121 18.85 28.52 1.65
N GLY A 122 19.85 28.24 2.47
CA GLY A 122 19.96 28.65 3.88
C GLY A 122 21.20 29.53 4.08
N PRO A 123 21.14 30.54 4.98
CA PRO A 123 21.94 31.75 4.86
C PRO A 123 23.45 31.53 4.97
N ARG A 124 24.18 32.05 3.98
CA ARG A 124 25.65 32.11 3.93
C ARG A 124 26.17 32.99 5.07
N PHE A 125 26.91 32.40 6.00
CA PHE A 125 27.78 33.18 6.87
C PHE A 125 29.12 33.40 6.17
N ILE A 126 29.39 34.67 5.88
CA ILE A 126 30.66 35.22 5.43
C ILE A 126 31.64 35.21 6.62
N GLN A 127 32.85 34.70 6.39
CA GLN A 127 34.14 35.07 7.02
C GLN A 127 35.17 34.81 5.90
N VAL A 128 35.86 35.74 5.22
CA VAL A 128 36.72 36.89 5.64
C VAL A 128 37.52 36.47 6.87
N ASP A 129 38.75 36.01 6.76
CA ASP A 129 39.91 36.52 5.99
C ASP A 129 40.78 35.34 5.49
#